data_AF-A0A150JH01-F1
#
_entry.id   AF-A0A150JH01-F1
#
_cell.length_a   1.000
_cell.length_b   1.000
_cell.length_c   1.000
_cell.angle_alpha   90.00
_cell.angle_beta   90.00
_cell.angle_gamma   90.00
#
_symmetry.space_group_name_H-M   'P 1'
#
loop_
_entity.id
_entity.type
_entity.pdbx_description
1 polymer ?
#
loop_
_entity_poly.entity_id
_entity_poly.type
_entity_poly.pdbx_seq_one_letter_code
_entity_poly.pdbx_strand_id
1 'polypeptide(L)'
;MLSEFVSADIFLRFTNVDGVYDKDPRKFKDAKKLHKISHEDLLAIVEDTKAVAGVNTVIDPLAAKILKRSNIKTIVCGKEELSNLKAVIEGKHKGTEIS
;
A
#
# COMPACT_ATOMS: atom_id res chain seq x y z
N MET A 1 -3.60 -4.00 -12.55
CA MET A 1 -4.13 -4.43 -13.85
C MET A 1 -5.12 -5.58 -13.69
N LEU A 2 -4.73 -6.76 -13.21
CA LEU A 2 -5.69 -7.88 -13.04
C LEU A 2 -6.89 -7.49 -12.15
N SER A 3 -6.63 -6.87 -10.99
CA SER A 3 -7.71 -6.43 -10.08
C SER A 3 -8.69 -5.44 -10.72
N GLU A 4 -8.21 -4.57 -11.61
CA GLU A 4 -9.08 -3.66 -12.38
C GLU A 4 -9.88 -4.44 -13.42
N PHE A 5 -9.24 -5.34 -14.16
CA PHE A 5 -9.90 -6.16 -15.19
C PHE A 5 -11.04 -7.01 -14.63
N VAL A 6 -10.86 -7.59 -13.44
CA VAL A 6 -11.89 -8.43 -12.80
C VAL A 6 -12.86 -7.64 -11.92
N SER A 7 -12.73 -6.30 -11.87
CA SER A 7 -13.52 -5.44 -10.95
C SER A 7 -13.46 -5.93 -9.50
N ALA A 8 -12.26 -6.20 -9.00
CA ALA A 8 -12.07 -6.73 -7.66
C ALA A 8 -12.51 -5.71 -6.58
N ASP A 9 -13.26 -6.17 -5.58
CA ASP A 9 -13.64 -5.34 -4.44
C ASP A 9 -12.42 -4.91 -3.60
N ILE A 10 -11.42 -5.80 -3.48
CA ILE A 10 -10.22 -5.59 -2.65
C ILE A 10 -8.97 -6.09 -3.36
N PHE A 11 -7.91 -5.29 -3.31
CA PHE A 11 -6.55 -5.69 -3.67
C PHE A 11 -5.66 -5.84 -2.41
N LEU A 12 -5.24 -7.06 -2.11
CA LEU A 12 -4.34 -7.34 -0.99
C LEU A 12 -2.88 -7.40 -1.47
N ARG A 13 -2.03 -6.55 -0.92
CA ARG A 13 -0.59 -6.50 -1.22
C ARG A 13 0.21 -6.91 0.01
N PHE A 14 0.82 -8.09 -0.05
CA PHE A 14 1.79 -8.53 0.95
C PHE A 14 3.20 -8.11 0.57
N THR A 15 3.96 -7.57 1.53
CA THR A 15 5.31 -7.07 1.35
C THR A 15 6.22 -7.43 2.54
N ASN A 16 7.52 -7.12 2.42
CA ASN A 16 8.51 -7.36 3.46
C ASN A 16 8.48 -6.31 4.59
N VAL A 17 7.75 -5.21 4.39
CA VAL A 17 7.43 -4.24 5.43
C VAL A 17 5.99 -4.43 5.88
N ASP A 18 5.63 -3.91 7.04
CA ASP A 18 4.33 -4.15 7.65
C ASP A 18 3.24 -3.16 7.19
N GLY A 19 3.53 -2.23 6.28
CA GLY A 19 2.57 -1.28 5.69
C GLY A 19 3.23 -0.21 4.82
N VAL A 20 2.47 0.84 4.49
CA VAL A 20 2.96 2.06 3.84
C VAL A 20 3.42 3.05 4.91
N TYR A 21 4.52 3.73 4.62
CA TYR A 21 5.14 4.75 5.47
C TYR A 21 5.18 6.08 4.73
N ASP A 22 5.24 7.19 5.47
CA ASP A 22 5.45 8.53 4.93
C ASP A 22 6.79 8.69 4.19
N LYS A 23 7.81 7.91 4.62
CA LYS A 23 9.14 7.84 4.02
C LYS A 23 9.78 6.47 4.29
N ASP A 24 10.90 6.18 3.62
CA ASP A 24 11.57 4.88 3.73
C ASP A 24 12.05 4.59 5.19
N PRO A 25 11.45 3.62 5.91
CA PRO A 25 11.82 3.33 7.30
C PRO A 25 13.22 2.73 7.44
N ARG A 26 13.85 2.28 6.35
CA ARG A 26 15.24 1.80 6.37
C ARG A 26 16.24 2.95 6.35
N LYS A 27 15.83 4.12 5.85
CA LYS A 27 16.67 5.33 5.73
C LYS A 27 16.38 6.32 6.85
N PHE A 28 15.12 6.44 7.25
CA PHE A 28 14.65 7.44 8.20
C PHE A 28 14.09 6.77 9.46
N LYS A 29 14.74 7.01 10.61
CA LYS A 29 14.32 6.44 11.91
C LYS A 29 12.99 7.01 12.41
N ASP A 30 12.61 8.18 11.90
CA ASP A 30 11.38 8.88 12.24
C ASP A 30 10.26 8.62 11.20
N ALA A 31 10.43 7.61 10.34
CA ALA A 31 9.37 7.16 9.42
C ALA A 31 8.14 6.71 10.21
N LYS A 32 6.98 7.22 9.82
CA LYS A 32 5.69 6.94 10.44
C LYS A 32 4.88 6.04 9.53
N LYS A 33 4.44 4.92 10.09
CA LYS A 33 3.49 4.04 9.43
C LYS A 33 2.14 4.72 9.32
N LEU A 34 1.55 4.65 8.13
CA LEU A 34 0.24 5.21 7.85
C LEU A 34 -0.80 4.11 7.97
N HIS A 35 -1.81 4.28 8.81
CA HIS A 35 -2.84 3.25 9.01
C HIS A 35 -3.94 3.28 7.96
N LYS A 36 -4.37 4.48 7.58
CA LYS A 36 -5.35 4.73 6.51
C LYS A 36 -4.93 5.95 5.72
N ILE A 37 -5.00 5.86 4.41
CA ILE A 37 -4.68 6.95 3.48
C ILE A 37 -5.62 6.91 2.28
N SER A 38 -5.79 8.04 1.59
CA SER A 38 -6.48 8.06 0.31
C SER A 38 -5.58 7.54 -0.82
N HIS A 39 -6.17 7.19 -1.97
CA HIS A 39 -5.36 6.91 -3.17
C HIS A 39 -4.55 8.14 -3.63
N GLU A 40 -4.99 9.33 -3.27
CA GLU A 40 -4.32 10.60 -3.61
C GLU A 40 -3.07 10.78 -2.76
N ASP A 41 -3.17 10.51 -1.46
CA ASP A 41 -2.03 10.46 -0.54
C ASP A 41 -1.02 9.41 -0.98
N LEU A 42 -1.49 8.20 -1.35
CA LEU A 42 -0.60 7.16 -1.88
C LEU A 42 0.16 7.66 -3.11
N LEU A 43 -0.52 8.33 -4.04
CA LEU A 43 0.11 8.84 -5.24
C LEU A 43 1.15 9.92 -4.91
N ALA A 44 0.83 10.85 -4.00
CA ALA A 44 1.75 11.89 -3.56
C ALA A 44 3.01 11.30 -2.91
N ILE A 45 2.86 10.32 -2.00
CA ILE A 45 3.98 9.62 -1.35
C ILE A 45 4.87 8.94 -2.39
N VAL A 46 4.27 8.25 -3.35
CA VAL A 46 5.02 7.51 -4.37
C VAL A 46 5.72 8.45 -5.36
N GLU A 47 5.12 9.57 -5.72
CA GLU A 47 5.73 10.58 -6.59
C GLU A 47 6.90 11.30 -5.89
N ASP A 48 6.75 11.66 -4.62
CA ASP A 48 7.81 12.27 -3.82
C ASP A 48 8.98 11.28 -3.60
N THR A 49 8.66 10.01 -3.35
CA THR A 49 9.67 8.95 -3.18
C THR A 49 10.41 8.64 -4.49
N LYS A 50 9.76 8.75 -5.65
CA LYS A 50 10.38 8.52 -6.96
C LYS A 50 11.45 9.56 -7.29
N ALA A 51 11.34 10.78 -6.75
CA ALA A 51 12.38 11.80 -6.88
C ALA A 51 13.71 11.34 -6.25
N VAL A 52 13.65 10.39 -5.32
CA VAL A 52 14.82 9.75 -4.69
C VAL A 52 15.12 8.44 -5.43
N ALA A 53 15.97 8.52 -6.46
CA ALA A 53 16.40 7.36 -7.24
C ALA A 53 16.91 6.22 -6.33
N GLY A 54 16.46 4.98 -6.59
CA GLY A 54 16.87 3.79 -5.85
C GLY A 54 16.08 3.47 -4.58
N VAL A 55 14.96 4.15 -4.31
CA VAL A 55 14.04 3.75 -3.23
C VAL A 55 13.06 2.68 -3.74
N ASN A 56 12.94 1.59 -2.98
CA ASN A 56 11.97 0.53 -3.24
C ASN A 56 10.62 0.95 -2.63
N THR A 57 9.69 1.40 -3.48
CA THR A 57 8.34 1.76 -3.03
C THR A 57 7.47 0.52 -2.87
N VAL A 58 6.61 0.52 -1.86
CA VAL A 58 5.73 -0.64 -1.57
C VAL A 58 4.73 -0.90 -2.71
N ILE A 59 4.27 0.17 -3.35
CA ILE A 59 3.45 0.19 -4.56
C ILE A 59 4.19 1.04 -5.59
N ASP A 60 4.27 0.58 -6.84
CA ASP A 60 4.89 1.35 -7.91
C ASP A 60 3.97 2.50 -8.39
N PRO A 61 4.53 3.58 -8.96
CA PRO A 61 3.74 4.74 -9.39
C PRO A 61 2.63 4.40 -10.40
N LEU A 62 2.83 3.41 -11.27
CA LEU A 62 1.83 3.03 -12.25
C LEU A 62 0.67 2.29 -11.57
N ALA A 63 0.97 1.35 -10.67
CA ALA A 63 -0.04 0.68 -9.85
C ALA A 63 -0.83 1.66 -8.99
N ALA A 64 -0.18 2.65 -8.36
CA ALA A 64 -0.89 3.69 -7.59
C ALA A 64 -1.92 4.44 -8.47
N LYS A 65 -1.54 4.80 -9.71
CA LYS A 65 -2.45 5.44 -10.67
C LYS A 65 -3.61 4.52 -11.08
N ILE A 66 -3.35 3.23 -11.27
CA ILE A 66 -4.38 2.23 -11.58
C ILE A 66 -5.35 2.08 -10.42
N LEU A 67 -4.84 1.97 -9.18
CA LEU A 67 -5.68 1.85 -7.99
C LEU A 67 -6.56 3.09 -7.80
N LYS A 68 -6.01 4.29 -7.98
CA LYS A 68 -6.76 5.55 -7.93
C LYS A 68 -7.89 5.58 -8.96
N ARG A 69 -7.58 5.34 -10.25
CA ARG A 69 -8.61 5.44 -11.31
C ARG A 69 -9.68 4.35 -11.24
N SER A 70 -9.34 3.20 -10.68
CA SER A 70 -10.26 2.06 -10.55
C SER A 70 -11.03 2.08 -9.22
N ASN A 71 -10.70 3.01 -8.32
CA ASN A 71 -11.23 3.10 -6.97
C ASN A 71 -11.21 1.77 -6.19
N ILE A 72 -10.16 0.98 -6.37
CA ILE A 72 -10.05 -0.35 -5.75
C ILE A 72 -9.53 -0.16 -4.32
N LYS A 73 -10.28 -0.67 -3.34
CA LYS A 73 -9.84 -0.73 -1.95
C LYS A 73 -8.57 -1.59 -1.88
N THR A 74 -7.51 -1.02 -1.34
CA THR A 74 -6.21 -1.70 -1.26
C THR A 74 -5.77 -1.84 0.18
N ILE A 75 -5.24 -3.02 0.53
CA ILE A 75 -4.67 -3.27 1.85
C ILE A 75 -3.24 -3.73 1.67
N VAL A 76 -2.31 -3.02 2.31
CA VAL A 76 -0.88 -3.32 2.30
C VAL A 76 -0.48 -3.88 3.66
N CYS A 77 -0.03 -5.14 3.69
CA CYS A 77 0.32 -5.85 4.93
C CYS A 77 1.69 -6.52 4.86
N GLY A 78 2.27 -6.77 6.03
CA GLY A 78 3.44 -7.62 6.18
C GLY A 78 3.11 -9.11 6.09
N LYS A 79 4.14 -9.94 5.93
CA LYS A 79 4.01 -11.41 5.81
C LYS A 79 3.34 -12.08 7.01
N GLU A 80 3.47 -11.51 8.21
CA GLU A 80 2.88 -12.06 9.44
C GLU A 80 1.34 -12.24 9.32
N GLU A 81 0.69 -11.36 8.56
CA GLU A 81 -0.76 -11.35 8.36
C GLU A 81 -1.24 -12.42 7.36
N LEU A 82 -0.32 -13.08 6.62
CA LEU A 82 -0.67 -14.19 5.71
C LEU A 82 -1.30 -15.37 6.45
N SER A 83 -0.96 -15.54 7.73
CA SER A 83 -1.53 -16.58 8.59
C SER A 83 -3.04 -16.44 8.78
N ASN A 84 -3.60 -15.24 8.61
CA ASN A 84 -5.02 -14.98 8.83
C ASN A 84 -5.62 -14.03 7.78
N LEU A 85 -5.64 -14.48 6.51
CA LEU A 85 -6.21 -13.73 5.40
C LEU A 85 -7.66 -13.28 5.63
N LYS A 86 -8.47 -14.10 6.31
CA LYS A 86 -9.86 -13.76 6.62
C LYS A 86 -9.94 -12.51 7.50
N ALA A 87 -9.10 -12.43 8.54
CA ALA A 87 -9.04 -11.24 9.39
C ALA A 87 -8.61 -10.00 8.59
N VAL A 88 -7.65 -10.14 7.67
CA VAL A 88 -7.23 -9.03 6.79
C VAL A 88 -8.38 -8.52 5.93
N ILE A 89 -9.14 -9.43 5.29
CA ILE A 89 -10.30 -9.07 4.46
C ILE A 89 -11.39 -8.37 5.30
N GLU A 90 -11.60 -8.82 6.54
CA GLU A 90 -12.52 -8.18 7.50
C GLU A 90 -11.99 -6.84 8.06
N GLY A 91 -10.81 -6.37 7.64
CA GLY A 91 -10.20 -5.13 8.13
C GLY A 91 -9.49 -5.25 9.48
N LYS A 92 -9.35 -6.47 10.02
CA LYS A 92 -8.62 -6.78 11.26
C LYS A 92 -7.17 -7.08 10.93
N HIS A 93 -6.41 -6.06 10.56
CA HIS A 93 -4.98 -6.18 10.23
C HIS A 93 -4.18 -5.02 10.83
N LYS A 94 -2.87 -5.19 10.94
CA LYS A 94 -1.95 -4.12 11.37
C LYS A 94 -1.43 -3.26 10.21
N GLY A 95 -1.74 -3.63 8.96
CA GLY A 95 -1.29 -2.96 7.74
C GLY A 95 -1.89 -1.57 7.48
N THR A 96 -1.75 -1.12 6.24
CA THR A 96 -2.30 0.15 5.75
C THR A 96 -3.50 -0.10 4.84
N GLU A 97 -4.61 0.60 5.08
CA GLU A 97 -5.77 0.62 4.21
C GLU A 97 -5.72 1.85 3.28
N ILE A 98 -6.06 1.66 2.02
CA ILE A 98 -6.01 2.67 0.97
C ILE A 98 -7.36 2.69 0.27
N SER A 99 -8.07 3.81 0.38
CA SER A 99 -9.45 3.97 -0.10
C SER A 99 -9.80 5.42 -0.37
#